data_AF-A0A8S9I7F6-F1
#
_entry.id   AF-A0A8S9I7F6-F1
#
_cell.length_a   1.000
_cell.length_b   1.000
_cell.length_c   1.000
_cell.angle_alpha   90.00
_cell.angle_beta   90.00
_cell.angle_gamma   90.00
#
_symmetry.space_group_name_H-M   'P 1'
#
loop_
_entity.id
_entity.type
_entity.pdbx_description
1 polymer ?
#
loop_
_entity_poly.entity_id
_entity_poly.type
_entity_poly.pdbx_seq_one_letter_code
_entity_poly.pdbx_strand_id
1 'polypeptide(L)'
;MQALYHHFANRTRFGGTDIDDVYVPVNYNDTHWIAMWISIPKRHIVVWDSICSSISLEELNVVMEPFLYMVPYLLVECASSDEQRVQYSLEPFTYERLTNIPPARAGDCGVYSLKYIECHAIWIEFSKKDVAKPNGKTMRDKMAVHIFQKLPDAHEFENKDNDANLVAYEG
;
A
#
# COMPACT_ATOMS: atom_id res chain seq x y z
N MET A 1 -12.40 11.64 -0.36
CA MET A 1 -11.15 10.85 -0.14
C MET A 1 -11.33 9.81 0.98
N GLN A 2 -12.47 9.10 1.01
CA GLN A 2 -12.87 8.22 2.11
C GLN A 2 -13.16 6.77 1.66
N ALA A 3 -13.17 6.49 0.36
CA ALA A 3 -13.56 5.19 -0.20
C ALA A 3 -12.39 4.21 -0.46
N LEU A 4 -11.14 4.61 -0.23
CA LEU A 4 -9.97 3.74 -0.42
C LEU A 4 -9.45 3.11 0.89
N TYR A 5 -10.08 3.39 2.04
CA TYR A 5 -9.62 2.90 3.33
C TYR A 5 -10.10 1.48 3.69
N HIS A 6 -10.97 0.86 2.90
CA HIS A 6 -11.66 -0.36 3.35
C HIS A 6 -11.35 -1.67 2.62
N HIS A 7 -10.37 -1.75 1.71
CA HIS A 7 -10.02 -3.04 1.11
C HIS A 7 -8.54 -3.13 0.75
N PHE A 8 -7.70 -3.57 1.70
CA PHE A 8 -6.36 -4.08 1.41
C PHE A 8 -6.19 -5.48 2.00
N ALA A 9 -6.07 -6.46 1.09
CA ALA A 9 -5.69 -7.86 1.24
C ALA A 9 -6.52 -8.75 2.20
N ASN A 10 -7.59 -9.34 1.66
CA ASN A 10 -8.20 -10.54 2.22
C ASN A 10 -7.22 -11.73 2.14
N ARG A 11 -6.67 -12.19 3.28
CA ARG A 11 -6.60 -13.65 3.51
C ARG A 11 -8.00 -14.08 3.94
N THR A 12 -8.85 -14.43 2.98
CA THR A 12 -10.16 -15.04 3.30
C THR A 12 -9.95 -16.40 3.97
N ARG A 13 -10.14 -16.46 5.29
CA ARG A 13 -10.78 -17.58 5.96
C ARG A 13 -11.78 -17.02 6.97
N PHE A 14 -13.06 -17.19 6.69
CA PHE A 14 -14.11 -16.95 7.68
C PHE A 14 -13.90 -17.92 8.84
N GLY A 15 -13.69 -17.37 10.04
CA GLY A 15 -13.50 -18.12 11.29
C GLY A 15 -12.12 -17.92 11.92
N GLY A 16 -11.90 -16.78 12.60
CA GLY A 16 -10.89 -16.66 13.66
C GLY A 16 -9.41 -16.63 13.26
N THR A 17 -9.03 -16.10 12.09
CA THR A 17 -7.62 -16.01 11.68
C THR A 17 -7.03 -14.61 11.87
N ASP A 18 -5.85 -14.56 12.49
CA ASP A 18 -5.00 -13.38 12.65
C ASP A 18 -4.59 -12.78 11.29
N ILE A 19 -4.38 -11.46 11.23
CA ILE A 19 -3.90 -10.77 10.03
C ILE A 19 -2.38 -10.83 10.04
N ASP A 20 -1.81 -11.54 9.06
CA ASP A 20 -0.35 -11.70 8.99
C ASP A 20 0.35 -10.57 8.21
N ASP A 21 -0.32 -10.02 7.20
CA ASP A 21 0.28 -9.13 6.19
C ASP A 21 -0.62 -7.93 5.91
N VAL A 22 -0.03 -6.72 5.93
CA VAL A 22 -0.70 -5.47 5.55
C VAL A 22 0.07 -4.84 4.39
N TYR A 23 -0.64 -4.38 3.36
CA TYR A 23 -0.05 -3.69 2.21
C TYR A 23 -0.49 -2.25 2.19
N VAL A 24 0.47 -1.33 2.08
CA VAL A 24 0.21 0.11 2.14
C VAL A 24 0.90 0.80 0.96
N PRO A 25 0.16 1.32 -0.03
CA PRO A 25 0.72 2.26 -0.98
C PRO A 25 0.87 3.63 -0.33
N VAL A 26 2.05 4.24 -0.42
CA VAL A 26 2.35 5.56 0.15
C VAL A 26 2.75 6.51 -0.97
N ASN A 27 2.15 7.70 -0.99
CA ASN A 27 2.52 8.78 -1.91
C ASN A 27 3.47 9.75 -1.19
N TYR A 28 4.71 9.83 -1.67
CA TYR A 28 5.71 10.77 -1.23
C TYR A 28 5.64 12.06 -2.04
N ASN A 29 5.48 13.20 -1.34
CA ASN A 29 5.41 14.55 -1.91
C ASN A 29 4.46 14.66 -3.11
N ASP A 30 3.32 13.96 -3.05
CA ASP A 30 2.28 13.91 -4.10
C ASP A 30 2.77 13.54 -5.51
N THR A 31 3.98 12.99 -5.63
CA THR A 31 4.67 12.80 -6.91
C THR A 31 5.22 11.40 -7.10
N HIS A 32 5.46 10.65 -6.03
CA HIS A 32 6.11 9.34 -6.11
C HIS A 32 5.44 8.31 -5.21
N TRP A 33 4.99 7.21 -5.81
CA TRP A 33 4.36 6.12 -5.08
C TRP A 33 5.37 5.02 -4.75
N ILE A 34 5.37 4.60 -3.48
CA ILE A 34 6.05 3.40 -2.98
C ILE A 34 5.00 2.40 -2.47
N ALA A 35 5.35 1.13 -2.44
CA ALA A 35 4.53 0.11 -1.77
C ALA A 35 5.26 -0.41 -0.54
N MET A 36 4.53 -0.59 0.55
CA MET A 36 5.01 -1.18 1.78
C MET A 36 4.29 -2.50 2.03
N TRP A 37 5.04 -3.53 2.43
CA TRP A 37 4.52 -4.76 2.98
C TRP A 37 4.94 -4.86 4.44
N ILE A 38 3.95 -4.82 5.33
CA ILE A 38 4.13 -4.95 6.77
C ILE A 38 3.79 -6.39 7.14
N SER A 39 4.79 -7.14 7.58
CA SER A 39 4.60 -8.48 8.13
C SER A 39 4.51 -8.39 9.65
N ILE A 40 3.31 -8.64 10.18
CA ILE A 40 3.03 -8.59 11.63
C ILE A 40 3.83 -9.68 12.37
N PRO A 41 3.84 -10.95 11.93
CA PRO A 41 4.61 -12.00 12.59
C PRO A 41 6.12 -11.74 12.59
N LYS A 42 6.65 -11.14 11.51
CA LYS A 42 8.08 -10.82 11.40
C LYS A 42 8.47 -9.50 12.04
N ARG A 43 7.48 -8.67 12.40
CA ARG A 43 7.69 -7.29 12.90
C ARG A 43 8.62 -6.48 11.98
N HIS A 44 8.39 -6.64 10.67
CA HIS A 44 9.26 -6.12 9.64
C HIS A 44 8.46 -5.52 8.48
N ILE A 45 8.92 -4.38 7.97
CA ILE A 45 8.33 -3.70 6.84
C ILE A 45 9.29 -3.73 5.64
N VAL A 46 8.81 -4.22 4.52
CA VAL A 46 9.56 -4.20 3.26
C VAL A 46 9.02 -3.08 2.38
N VAL A 47 9.91 -2.20 1.92
CA VAL A 47 9.60 -1.11 1.00
C VAL A 47 9.99 -1.51 -0.42
N TRP A 48 9.03 -1.45 -1.34
CA TRP A 48 9.23 -1.56 -2.77
C TRP A 48 9.15 -0.18 -3.42
N ASP A 49 10.31 0.30 -3.87
CA ASP A 49 10.47 1.57 -4.55
C ASP A 49 10.95 1.37 -5.99
N SER A 50 10.03 1.53 -6.94
CA SER A 50 10.28 1.34 -8.36
C SER A 50 11.21 2.41 -8.97
N ILE A 51 11.39 3.55 -8.30
CA ILE A 51 12.29 4.63 -8.73
C ILE A 51 13.12 5.04 -7.51
N CYS A 52 14.05 4.15 -7.12
CA CYS A 52 14.89 4.25 -5.93
C CYS A 52 15.67 5.58 -5.78
N SER A 53 15.87 6.34 -6.87
CA SER A 53 16.48 7.67 -6.85
C SER A 53 15.53 8.80 -6.43
N SER A 54 14.22 8.55 -6.32
CA SER A 54 13.20 9.56 -5.98
C SER A 54 13.14 9.89 -4.49
N ILE A 55 13.59 8.98 -3.63
CA ILE A 55 13.63 9.17 -2.18
C ILE A 55 15.02 8.73 -1.68
N SER A 56 15.72 9.63 -0.99
CA SER A 56 16.96 9.29 -0.29
C SER A 56 16.68 8.36 0.90
N LEU A 57 17.71 7.70 1.43
CA LEU A 57 17.53 6.85 2.61
C LEU A 57 17.13 7.68 3.83
N GLU A 58 17.65 8.91 3.94
CA GLU A 58 17.35 9.86 5.01
C GLU A 58 15.88 10.30 4.98
N GLU A 59 15.36 10.68 3.81
CA GLU A 59 13.94 11.02 3.66
C GLU A 59 13.05 9.80 3.89
N LEU A 60 13.46 8.63 3.41
CA LEU A 60 12.72 7.40 3.64
C LEU A 60 12.66 7.05 5.13
N ASN A 61 13.73 7.25 5.91
CA ASN A 61 13.71 7.07 7.36
C ASN A 61 12.61 7.93 8.03
N VAL A 62 12.45 9.18 7.59
CA VAL A 62 11.40 10.08 8.10
C VAL A 62 10.00 9.58 7.75
N VAL A 63 9.80 9.09 6.51
CA VAL A 63 8.52 8.50 6.09
C VAL A 63 8.20 7.23 6.90
N MET A 64 9.22 6.41 7.17
CA MET A 64 9.05 5.11 7.80
C MET A 64 8.84 5.19 9.31
N GLU A 65 9.49 6.13 9.99
CA GLU A 65 9.43 6.31 11.44
C GLU A 65 8.01 6.14 12.02
N PRO A 66 6.99 6.90 11.58
CA PRO A 66 5.65 6.75 12.15
C PRO A 66 5.09 5.35 12.02
N PHE A 67 5.36 4.62 10.93
CA PHE A 67 4.88 3.24 10.78
C PHE A 67 5.59 2.28 11.73
N LEU A 68 6.90 2.45 11.96
CA LEU A 68 7.67 1.58 12.85
C LEU A 68 7.13 1.62 14.29
N TYR A 69 6.70 2.80 14.74
CA TYR A 69 6.13 3.00 16.06
C TYR A 69 4.62 2.78 16.08
N MET A 70 3.84 3.26 15.10
CA MET A 70 2.38 3.18 15.19
C MET A 70 1.86 1.75 15.05
N VAL A 71 2.44 0.94 14.16
CA VAL A 71 1.96 -0.44 13.92
C VAL A 71 1.90 -1.27 15.21
N PRO A 72 2.97 -1.38 16.03
CA PRO A 72 2.90 -2.16 17.25
C PRO A 72 1.87 -1.63 18.26
N TYR A 73 1.66 -0.30 18.34
CA TYR A 73 0.64 0.27 19.21
C TYR A 73 -0.77 -0.08 18.70
N LEU A 74 -1.02 0.04 17.39
CA LEU A 74 -2.30 -0.33 16.79
C LEU A 74 -2.62 -1.81 17.00
N LEU A 75 -1.63 -2.71 16.97
CA LEU A 75 -1.84 -4.13 17.27
C LEU A 75 -2.30 -4.37 18.72
N VAL A 76 -1.69 -3.66 19.68
CA VAL A 76 -2.08 -3.75 21.10
C VAL A 76 -3.46 -3.16 21.33
N GLU A 77 -3.75 -2.00 20.75
CA GLU A 77 -5.05 -1.31 20.89
C GLU A 77 -6.19 -2.10 20.24
N CYS A 78 -5.97 -2.69 19.07
CA CYS A 78 -6.97 -3.48 18.33
C CYS A 78 -7.13 -4.92 18.85
N ALA A 79 -6.30 -5.37 19.80
CA ALA A 79 -6.42 -6.70 20.38
C ALA A 79 -7.78 -6.89 21.06
N SER A 80 -8.46 -8.00 20.76
CA SER A 80 -9.82 -8.27 21.25
C SER A 80 -9.85 -8.81 22.68
N SER A 81 -8.70 -9.24 23.22
CA SER A 81 -8.57 -9.74 24.59
C SER A 81 -7.20 -9.40 25.18
N ASP A 82 -7.11 -9.43 26.51
CA ASP A 82 -5.83 -9.24 27.22
C ASP A 82 -4.82 -10.35 26.90
N GLU A 83 -5.29 -11.56 26.61
CA GLU A 83 -4.45 -12.68 26.16
C GLU A 83 -3.81 -12.43 24.79
N GLN A 84 -4.48 -11.67 23.90
CA GLN A 84 -3.88 -11.22 22.65
C GLN A 84 -2.93 -10.04 22.86
N ARG A 85 -3.26 -9.10 23.75
CA ARG A 85 -2.41 -7.94 24.06
C ARG A 85 -1.01 -8.35 24.52
N VAL A 86 -0.92 -9.37 25.37
CA VAL A 86 0.39 -9.86 25.87
C VAL A 86 1.26 -10.52 24.80
N GLN A 87 0.72 -10.83 23.62
CA GLN A 87 1.48 -11.39 22.49
C GLN A 87 2.20 -10.31 21.69
N TYR A 88 1.74 -9.06 21.73
CA TYR A 88 2.29 -7.96 20.95
C TYR A 88 3.29 -7.14 21.77
N SER A 89 4.51 -7.02 21.26
CA SER A 89 5.53 -6.10 21.80
C SER A 89 5.34 -4.68 21.25
N LEU A 90 5.52 -3.67 22.11
CA LEU A 90 5.56 -2.25 21.74
C LEU A 90 6.91 -1.78 21.18
N GLU A 91 7.90 -2.67 21.09
CA GLU A 91 9.16 -2.32 20.42
C GLU A 91 8.89 -1.86 18.97
N PRO A 92 9.70 -0.96 18.41
CA PRO A 92 9.52 -0.54 17.03
C PRO A 92 9.71 -1.70 16.06
N PHE A 93 8.97 -1.70 14.96
CA PHE A 93 9.23 -2.60 13.85
C PHE A 93 10.56 -2.23 13.18
N THR A 94 11.12 -3.18 12.44
CA THR A 94 12.27 -2.93 11.56
C THR A 94 11.80 -2.72 10.12
N TYR A 95 12.66 -2.15 9.27
CA TYR A 95 12.34 -2.07 7.85
C TYR A 95 13.56 -2.19 6.94
N GLU A 96 13.32 -2.58 5.70
CA GLU A 96 14.30 -2.57 4.62
C GLU A 96 13.69 -2.07 3.31
N ARG A 97 14.53 -1.46 2.46
CA ARG A 97 14.17 -1.13 1.08
C ARG A 97 14.80 -2.16 0.14
N LEU A 98 13.99 -2.89 -0.63
CA LEU A 98 14.53 -3.83 -1.61
C LEU A 98 15.09 -3.07 -2.82
N THR A 99 16.32 -3.41 -3.19
CA THR A 99 17.02 -2.82 -4.34
C THR A 99 16.94 -3.68 -5.61
N ASN A 100 16.70 -4.99 -5.46
CA ASN A 100 16.71 -5.95 -6.57
C ASN A 100 15.32 -6.17 -7.17
N ILE A 101 14.58 -5.09 -7.41
CA ILE A 101 13.22 -5.14 -7.98
C ILE A 101 13.18 -4.51 -9.40
N PRO A 102 12.23 -4.88 -10.26
CA PRO A 102 12.12 -4.30 -11.60
C PRO A 102 11.82 -2.79 -11.54
N PRO A 103 12.64 -1.90 -12.12
CA PRO A 103 12.44 -0.45 -12.00
C PRO A 103 11.33 0.06 -12.93
N ALA A 104 10.68 1.15 -12.54
CA ALA A 104 9.68 1.87 -13.35
C ALA A 104 10.29 3.06 -14.11
N ARG A 105 9.54 3.56 -15.10
CA ARG A 105 9.78 4.88 -15.69
C ARG A 105 9.07 5.96 -14.87
N ALA A 106 9.50 7.21 -15.00
CA ALA A 106 8.78 8.34 -14.42
C ALA A 106 7.31 8.33 -14.86
N GLY A 107 6.40 8.50 -13.90
CA GLY A 107 4.95 8.42 -14.12
C GLY A 107 4.34 7.01 -14.04
N ASP A 108 5.16 5.96 -13.97
CA ASP A 108 4.68 4.57 -13.81
C ASP A 108 4.78 4.06 -12.36
N CYS A 109 5.31 4.83 -11.40
CA CYS A 109 5.54 4.35 -10.03
C CYS A 109 4.27 3.81 -9.36
N GLY A 110 3.12 4.47 -9.49
CA GLY A 110 1.86 4.01 -8.90
C GLY A 110 1.38 2.65 -9.42
N VAL A 111 1.50 2.40 -10.74
CA VAL A 111 1.12 1.10 -11.30
C VAL A 111 2.10 -0.01 -10.88
N TYR A 112 3.38 0.33 -10.69
CA TYR A 112 4.38 -0.60 -10.17
C TYR A 112 4.16 -0.91 -8.69
N SER A 113 3.85 0.08 -7.84
CA SER A 113 3.53 -0.13 -6.42
C SER A 113 2.40 -1.15 -6.25
N LEU A 114 1.31 -0.97 -6.99
CA LEU A 114 0.21 -1.93 -6.98
C LEU A 114 0.59 -3.29 -7.56
N LYS A 115 1.43 -3.32 -8.60
CA LYS A 115 1.88 -4.57 -9.20
C LYS A 115 2.74 -5.40 -8.25
N TYR A 116 3.61 -4.75 -7.46
CA TYR A 116 4.40 -5.44 -6.45
C TYR A 116 3.51 -6.05 -5.37
N ILE A 117 2.51 -5.29 -4.89
CA ILE A 117 1.52 -5.79 -3.94
C ILE A 117 0.78 -7.00 -4.51
N GLU A 118 0.28 -6.91 -5.75
CA GLU A 118 -0.43 -8.00 -6.42
C GLU A 118 0.44 -9.26 -6.51
N CYS A 119 1.67 -9.13 -7.03
CA CYS A 119 2.61 -10.23 -7.18
C CYS A 119 2.95 -10.89 -5.84
N HIS A 120 3.25 -10.09 -4.81
CA HIS A 120 3.59 -10.61 -3.49
C HIS A 120 2.40 -11.32 -2.84
N ALA A 121 1.19 -10.75 -2.93
CA ALA A 121 -0.01 -11.33 -2.35
C ALA A 121 -0.40 -12.70 -2.95
N ILE A 122 -0.04 -12.95 -4.22
CA ILE A 122 -0.28 -14.23 -4.91
C ILE A 122 0.96 -15.12 -4.99
N TRP A 123 2.02 -14.81 -4.23
CA TRP A 123 3.28 -15.57 -4.17
C TRP A 123 3.96 -15.76 -5.52
N ILE A 124 3.90 -14.74 -6.39
CA ILE A 124 4.60 -14.71 -7.67
C ILE A 124 5.78 -13.75 -7.56
N GLU A 125 6.97 -14.22 -7.94
CA GLU A 125 8.17 -13.39 -7.99
C GLU A 125 7.99 -12.18 -8.92
N PHE A 126 8.71 -11.09 -8.64
CA PHE A 126 8.81 -9.93 -9.52
C PHE A 126 9.64 -10.29 -10.77
N SER A 127 9.07 -11.08 -11.66
CA SER A 127 9.76 -11.47 -12.88
C SER A 127 10.01 -10.21 -13.72
N LYS A 128 11.28 -9.98 -14.08
CA LYS A 128 11.64 -8.91 -15.03
C LYS A 128 10.86 -9.06 -16.35
N LYS A 129 10.40 -10.26 -16.72
CA LYS A 129 9.63 -10.48 -17.95
C LYS A 129 8.18 -10.02 -17.81
N ASP A 130 7.58 -10.15 -16.62
CA ASP A 130 6.19 -9.77 -16.35
C ASP A 130 6.05 -8.28 -16.04
N VAL A 131 7.12 -7.65 -15.55
CA VAL A 131 7.15 -6.23 -15.19
C VAL A 131 7.83 -5.35 -16.25
N ALA A 132 8.87 -5.83 -16.95
CA ALA A 132 9.64 -4.99 -17.88
C ALA A 132 9.11 -4.94 -19.33
N LYS A 133 8.01 -5.65 -19.66
CA LYS A 133 7.58 -5.82 -21.06
C LYS A 133 6.23 -5.23 -21.50
N PRO A 134 5.26 -4.89 -20.66
CA PRO A 134 4.15 -4.08 -21.15
C PRO A 134 4.55 -2.61 -21.04
N ASN A 135 4.27 -1.80 -22.06
CA ASN A 135 4.22 -0.34 -21.91
C ASN A 135 3.49 -0.04 -20.59
N GLY A 136 3.97 0.89 -19.74
CA GLY A 136 3.27 1.27 -18.51
C GLY A 136 1.77 1.52 -18.76
N LYS A 137 1.42 1.99 -19.98
CA LYS A 137 0.07 2.01 -20.53
C LYS A 137 -0.68 0.67 -20.45
N THR A 138 -0.16 -0.42 -21.03
CA THR A 138 -0.81 -1.74 -20.99
C THR A 138 -0.98 -2.28 -19.56
N MET A 139 -0.02 -2.02 -18.65
CA MET A 139 -0.18 -2.35 -17.24
C MET A 139 -1.32 -1.53 -16.61
N ARG A 140 -1.33 -0.22 -16.83
CA ARG A 140 -2.39 0.67 -16.36
C ARG A 140 -3.75 0.26 -16.90
N ASP A 141 -3.87 -0.01 -18.19
CA ASP A 141 -5.12 -0.42 -18.84
C ASP A 141 -5.64 -1.73 -18.23
N LYS A 142 -4.76 -2.73 -18.03
CA LYS A 142 -5.14 -4.00 -17.38
C LYS A 142 -5.58 -3.80 -15.93
N MET A 143 -4.85 -3.00 -15.16
CA MET A 143 -5.20 -2.72 -13.77
C MET A 143 -6.49 -1.90 -13.66
N ALA A 144 -6.70 -0.92 -14.54
CA ALA A 144 -7.94 -0.16 -14.61
C ALA A 144 -9.13 -1.07 -14.93
N VAL A 145 -8.98 -2.00 -15.89
CA VAL A 145 -10.01 -3.01 -16.19
C VAL A 145 -10.26 -3.92 -14.98
N HIS A 146 -9.22 -4.43 -14.32
CA HIS A 146 -9.37 -5.27 -13.12
C HIS A 146 -10.07 -4.52 -11.98
N ILE A 147 -9.74 -3.25 -11.74
CA ILE A 147 -10.38 -2.42 -10.72
C ILE A 147 -11.84 -2.19 -11.07
N PHE A 148 -12.14 -1.78 -12.31
CA PHE A 148 -13.51 -1.56 -12.79
C PHE A 148 -14.39 -2.81 -12.66
N GLN A 149 -13.85 -3.97 -13.03
CA GLN A 149 -14.56 -5.25 -12.90
C GLN A 149 -14.78 -5.68 -11.44
N LYS A 150 -13.83 -5.38 -10.55
CA LYS A 150 -13.93 -5.72 -9.12
C LYS A 150 -14.81 -4.75 -8.33
N LEU A 151 -14.97 -3.54 -8.83
CA LEU A 151 -15.79 -2.49 -8.23
C LEU A 151 -16.87 -2.05 -9.22
N PRO A 152 -17.80 -2.95 -9.61
CA PRO A 152 -18.78 -2.65 -10.63
C PRO A 152 -19.62 -1.43 -10.26
N ASP A 153 -19.88 -1.19 -8.97
CA ASP A 153 -20.73 -0.09 -8.49
C ASP A 153 -19.94 1.16 -8.07
N ALA A 154 -18.60 1.17 -8.23
CA ALA A 154 -17.80 2.32 -7.77
C ALA A 154 -18.07 3.61 -8.55
N HIS A 155 -18.65 3.49 -9.74
CA HIS A 155 -19.08 4.62 -10.57
C HIS A 155 -20.39 5.28 -10.07
N GLU A 156 -21.11 4.64 -9.15
CA GLU A 156 -22.32 5.16 -8.52
C GLU A 156 -22.04 5.93 -7.21
N PHE A 157 -20.81 5.91 -6.70
CA PHE A 157 -20.46 6.73 -5.54
C PHE A 157 -20.44 8.21 -5.94
N GLU A 158 -21.51 8.91 -5.59
CA GLU A 158 -21.53 10.38 -5.58
C GLU A 158 -20.37 10.89 -4.72
N ASN A 159 -19.54 11.73 -5.34
CA ASN A 159 -18.41 12.37 -4.68
C ASN A 159 -18.95 13.48 -3.77
N LYS A 160 -19.37 13.15 -2.54
CA LYS A 160 -19.96 14.10 -1.57
C LYS A 160 -18.97 15.16 -1.05
N ASP A 161 -17.73 15.14 -1.50
CA ASP A 161 -16.63 15.97 -0.98
C ASP A 161 -16.40 17.28 -1.77
N ASN A 162 -17.33 17.75 -2.63
CA ASN A 162 -17.07 18.96 -3.43
C ASN A 162 -18.18 20.04 -3.49
N ASP A 163 -19.25 19.95 -2.69
CA ASP A 163 -20.29 20.99 -2.73
C ASP A 163 -19.93 22.26 -1.93
N ALA A 164 -18.86 22.23 -1.12
CA ALA A 164 -18.49 23.35 -0.26
C ALA A 164 -17.70 24.48 -0.95
N ASN A 165 -17.27 24.32 -2.21
CA ASN A 165 -16.43 25.30 -2.91
C ASN A 165 -17.08 25.99 -4.13
N LEU A 166 -18.37 25.78 -4.38
CA LEU A 166 -19.07 26.43 -5.51
C LEU A 166 -19.55 27.87 -5.21
N VAL A 167 -19.37 28.40 -4.00
CA VAL A 167 -19.86 29.74 -3.60
C VAL A 167 -18.78 30.84 -3.69
N ALA A 168 -17.58 30.55 -4.21
CA ALA A 168 -16.46 31.51 -4.22
C ALA A 168 -16.28 32.30 -5.54
N TYR A 169 -17.16 32.14 -6.54
CA TYR A 169 -17.09 32.89 -7.80
C TYR A 169 -18.43 33.55 -8.16
N GLU A 170 -19.01 34.30 -7.21
CA GLU A 170 -19.86 35.44 -7.53
C GLU A 170 -19.43 36.63 -6.67
N GLY A 171 -18.56 37.46 -7.25
CA GLY A 171 -18.11 38.74 -6.74
C GLY A 171 -17.71 39.64 -7.89
#